data_AF-A0A6L9AAK6-F1
#
_entry.id   AF-A0A6L9AAK6-F1
#
_cell.length_a   1.000
_cell.length_b   1.000
_cell.length_c   1.000
_cell.angle_alpha   90.00
_cell.angle_beta   90.00
_cell.angle_gamma   90.00
#
_symmetry.space_group_name_H-M   'P 1'
#
loop_
_entity.id
_entity.type
_entity.pdbx_description
1 polymer ?
#
loop_
_entity_poly.entity_id
_entity_poly.type
_entity_poly.pdbx_seq_one_letter_code
_entity_poly.pdbx_strand_id
1 'polypeptide(L)'
;MDTLLFASLMGLYYWFARLRLGYTFSAMLLQPVVVAVFVGLLLGNMPAAMIIGAGMQLVYLGVTSTPGGNVPSDPALAACIAIPIAVKANMDPNLAIALAIPFGVIGVFLDQLRRTLNAAWVHMADKHAETANISAIMRCAFLYPALLGLVLRFPVVFAANYFGQNVV
;
A
#
# COMPACT_ATOMS: atom_id res chain seq x y z
N MET A 1 -14.61 -16.44 -3.56
CA MET A 1 -14.22 -15.84 -2.26
C MET A 1 -15.11 -14.63 -2.02
N ASP A 2 -15.62 -14.45 -0.80
CA ASP A 2 -16.50 -13.33 -0.49
C ASP A 2 -15.78 -11.99 -0.72
N THR A 3 -16.48 -11.04 -1.33
CA THR A 3 -15.95 -9.69 -1.63
C THR A 3 -15.43 -8.99 -0.38
N LEU A 4 -16.11 -9.20 0.76
CA LEU A 4 -15.68 -8.68 2.05
C LEU A 4 -14.34 -9.27 2.49
N LEU A 5 -14.19 -10.59 2.40
CA LEU A 5 -12.93 -11.27 2.74
C LEU A 5 -11.79 -10.81 1.82
N PHE A 6 -12.06 -10.70 0.52
CA PHE A 6 -11.10 -10.19 -0.46
C PHE A 6 -10.63 -8.77 -0.12
N ALA A 7 -11.55 -7.85 0.12
CA ALA A 7 -11.24 -6.45 0.43
C ALA A 7 -10.46 -6.32 1.74
N SER A 8 -10.79 -7.11 2.77
CA SER A 8 -10.06 -7.15 4.03
C SER A 8 -8.63 -7.66 3.84
N LEU A 9 -8.43 -8.72 3.06
CA LEU A 9 -7.10 -9.27 2.79
C LEU A 9 -6.21 -8.26 2.04
N MET A 10 -6.76 -7.54 1.06
CA MET A 10 -6.02 -6.51 0.33
C MET A 10 -5.65 -5.32 1.22
N GLY A 11 -6.56 -4.88 2.10
CA GLY A 11 -6.26 -3.82 3.08
C GLY A 11 -5.18 -4.21 4.07
N LEU A 12 -5.23 -5.46 4.58
CA LEU A 12 -4.21 -6.00 5.48
C LEU A 12 -2.87 -6.19 4.78
N TYR A 13 -2.87 -6.66 3.53
CA TYR A 13 -1.65 -6.80 2.73
C TYR A 13 -0.96 -5.45 2.53
N TYR A 14 -1.69 -4.40 2.12
CA TYR A 14 -1.10 -3.08 1.91
C TYR A 14 -0.56 -2.48 3.22
N TRP A 15 -1.28 -2.66 4.32
CA TRP A 15 -0.78 -2.28 5.65
C TRP A 15 0.52 -3.02 6.00
N PHE A 16 0.54 -4.34 5.86
CA PHE A 16 1.67 -5.20 6.18
C PHE A 16 2.91 -4.89 5.32
N ALA A 17 2.73 -4.77 4.01
CA ALA A 17 3.77 -4.40 3.07
C ALA A 17 4.45 -3.06 3.44
N ARG A 18 3.70 -2.14 4.05
CA ARG A 18 4.19 -0.82 4.48
C ARG A 18 4.68 -0.75 5.94
N LEU A 19 4.66 -1.85 6.71
CA LEU A 19 5.21 -1.89 8.07
C LEU A 19 6.75 -1.76 8.11
N ARG A 20 7.43 -1.84 6.96
CA ARG A 20 8.89 -1.75 6.85
C ARG A 20 9.63 -2.74 7.76
N LEU A 21 9.10 -3.97 7.88
CA LEU A 21 9.78 -5.10 8.53
C LEU A 21 10.99 -5.51 7.69
N GLY A 22 12.12 -4.84 7.90
CA GLY A 22 13.30 -4.93 7.04
C GLY A 22 13.14 -4.12 5.76
N TYR A 23 14.16 -3.32 5.43
CA TYR A 23 14.10 -2.39 4.30
C TYR A 23 13.94 -3.12 2.96
N THR A 24 14.70 -4.20 2.75
CA THR A 24 14.69 -4.98 1.51
C THR A 24 13.38 -5.77 1.33
N PHE A 25 12.90 -6.41 2.40
CA PHE A 25 11.70 -7.24 2.34
C PHE A 25 10.44 -6.39 2.10
N SER A 26 10.31 -5.27 2.81
CA SER A 26 9.22 -4.33 2.57
C SER A 26 9.29 -3.69 1.18
N ALA A 27 10.49 -3.34 0.69
CA ALA A 27 10.64 -2.79 -0.66
C ALA A 27 10.19 -3.77 -1.75
N MET A 28 10.40 -5.08 -1.54
CA MET A 28 9.91 -6.14 -2.43
C MET A 28 8.38 -6.22 -2.44
N LEU A 29 7.75 -6.26 -1.26
CA LEU A 29 6.28 -6.36 -1.13
C LEU A 29 5.51 -5.17 -1.71
N LEU A 30 6.17 -4.03 -1.90
CA LEU A 30 5.57 -2.82 -2.44
C LEU A 30 5.59 -2.79 -3.98
N GLN A 31 6.28 -3.72 -4.63
CA GLN A 31 6.37 -3.77 -6.08
C GLN A 31 5.06 -4.29 -6.68
N PRO A 32 4.50 -3.61 -7.70
CA PRO A 32 3.30 -4.04 -8.42
C PRO A 32 3.30 -5.52 -8.83
N VAL A 33 4.45 -6.09 -9.24
CA VAL A 33 4.56 -7.53 -9.57
C VAL A 33 4.26 -8.42 -8.37
N VAL A 34 4.73 -8.07 -7.18
CA VAL A 34 4.52 -8.88 -5.98
C VAL A 34 3.08 -8.76 -5.50
N VAL A 35 2.47 -7.57 -5.64
CA VAL A 35 1.04 -7.39 -5.42
C VAL A 35 0.22 -8.24 -6.41
N ALA A 36 0.64 -8.29 -7.68
CA ALA A 36 -0.02 -9.07 -8.71
C ALA A 36 -0.02 -10.57 -8.42
N VAL A 37 1.10 -11.12 -7.94
CA VAL A 37 1.15 -12.52 -7.50
C VAL A 37 0.13 -12.78 -6.39
N PHE A 38 0.05 -11.89 -5.39
CA PHE A 38 -0.91 -12.01 -4.29
C PHE A 38 -2.36 -11.96 -4.80
N VAL A 39 -2.67 -10.99 -5.68
CA VAL A 39 -4.01 -10.86 -6.29
C VAL A 39 -4.36 -12.08 -7.16
N GLY A 40 -3.42 -12.58 -7.95
CA GLY A 40 -3.59 -13.77 -8.79
C GLY A 40 -3.90 -15.02 -7.97
N LEU A 41 -3.26 -15.19 -6.81
CA LEU A 41 -3.58 -16.26 -5.87
C LEU A 41 -4.99 -16.11 -5.27
N LEU A 42 -5.38 -14.89 -4.89
CA LEU A 42 -6.70 -14.64 -4.29
C LEU A 42 -7.86 -14.74 -5.28
N LEU A 43 -7.65 -14.37 -6.54
CA LEU A 43 -8.68 -14.38 -7.59
C LEU A 43 -8.68 -15.65 -8.45
N GLY A 44 -7.64 -16.48 -8.35
CA GLY A 44 -7.50 -17.69 -9.16
C GLY A 44 -7.12 -17.46 -10.62
N ASN A 45 -6.81 -16.22 -11.02
CA ASN A 45 -6.39 -15.86 -12.37
C ASN A 45 -4.99 -15.23 -12.35
N MET A 46 -3.98 -16.09 -12.23
CA MET A 46 -2.57 -15.68 -12.21
C MET A 46 -2.11 -15.02 -13.53
N PRO A 47 -2.43 -15.55 -14.73
CA PRO A 47 -1.96 -14.96 -15.97
C PRO A 47 -2.42 -13.51 -16.16
N ALA A 48 -3.72 -13.24 -15.96
CA ALA A 48 -4.25 -11.89 -16.10
C ALA A 48 -3.63 -10.93 -15.07
N ALA A 49 -3.54 -11.35 -13.80
CA ALA A 49 -2.94 -10.55 -12.74
C ALA A 49 -1.48 -10.20 -13.04
N MET A 50 -0.69 -11.18 -13.50
CA MET A 50 0.74 -10.98 -13.82
C MET A 50 0.95 -10.07 -15.02
N ILE A 51 0.13 -10.18 -16.07
CA ILE A 51 0.22 -9.29 -17.25
C ILE A 51 -0.02 -7.83 -16.83
N ILE A 52 -1.08 -7.58 -16.06
CA ILE A 52 -1.41 -6.24 -15.56
C ILE A 52 -0.31 -5.75 -14.60
N GLY A 53 0.12 -6.60 -13.67
CA GLY A 53 1.17 -6.30 -12.70
C GLY A 53 2.51 -5.95 -13.33
N ALA A 54 2.92 -6.69 -14.37
CA ALA A 54 4.12 -6.40 -15.15
C ALA A 54 4.01 -5.07 -15.89
N GLY A 55 2.85 -4.77 -16.49
CA GLY A 55 2.59 -3.48 -17.12
C GLY A 55 2.70 -2.32 -16.13
N MET A 56 2.07 -2.44 -14.96
CA MET A 56 2.20 -1.46 -13.88
C MET A 56 3.64 -1.32 -13.38
N GLN A 57 4.37 -2.42 -13.25
CA GLN A 57 5.77 -2.39 -12.83
C GLN A 57 6.61 -1.54 -13.78
N LEU A 58 6.44 -1.70 -15.09
CA LEU A 58 7.19 -0.93 -16.09
C LEU A 58 6.96 0.58 -15.94
N VAL A 59 5.72 0.99 -15.65
CA VAL A 59 5.39 2.40 -15.39
C VAL A 59 6.05 2.91 -14.09
N TYR A 60 6.03 2.08 -13.05
CA TYR A 60 6.56 2.46 -11.74
C TYR A 60 8.06 2.22 -11.55
N LEU A 61 8.76 1.60 -12.52
CA LEU A 61 10.23 1.50 -12.52
C LEU A 61 10.90 2.89 -12.52
N GLY A 62 10.29 3.87 -13.19
CA GLY A 62 10.75 5.27 -13.18
C GLY A 62 10.46 6.00 -11.86
N VAL A 63 9.49 5.50 -11.08
CA VAL A 63 9.14 6.01 -9.75
C VAL A 63 10.00 5.30 -8.70
N THR A 64 11.31 5.37 -8.87
CA THR A 64 12.23 4.89 -7.86
C THR A 64 12.24 5.87 -6.70
N SER A 65 11.99 5.32 -5.51
CA SER A 65 11.95 6.05 -4.23
C SER A 65 13.14 7.01 -4.13
N THR A 66 12.92 8.30 -4.37
CA THR A 66 13.96 9.32 -4.28
C THR A 66 14.47 9.33 -2.84
N PRO A 67 15.77 9.06 -2.59
CA PRO A 67 16.31 9.10 -1.23
C PRO A 67 16.13 10.53 -0.68
N GLY A 68 15.23 10.68 0.30
CA GLY A 68 14.98 11.95 1.00
C GLY A 68 13.85 12.83 0.43
N GLY A 69 13.24 12.47 -0.71
CA GLY A 69 12.16 13.26 -1.34
C GLY A 69 10.75 12.74 -1.10
N ASN A 70 9.75 13.50 -1.55
CA ASN A 70 8.38 13.00 -1.69
C ASN A 70 8.30 12.14 -2.94
N VAL A 71 7.79 10.92 -2.80
CA VAL A 71 7.55 10.05 -3.96
C VAL A 71 6.33 10.61 -4.71
N PRO A 72 6.40 10.83 -6.04
CA PRO A 72 5.31 11.48 -6.78
C PRO A 72 4.07 10.58 -6.93
N SER A 73 4.20 9.27 -6.70
CA SER A 73 3.11 8.30 -6.76
C SER A 73 3.39 7.11 -5.84
N ASP A 74 2.38 6.56 -5.17
CA ASP A 74 2.49 5.32 -4.38
C ASP A 74 2.16 4.08 -5.26
N PRO A 75 3.17 3.33 -5.74
CA PRO A 75 2.96 2.20 -6.63
C PRO A 75 2.21 1.06 -5.95
N ALA A 76 2.41 0.87 -4.65
CA ALA A 76 1.82 -0.24 -3.91
C ALA A 76 0.33 -0.01 -3.70
N LEU A 77 -0.09 1.21 -3.36
CA LEU A 77 -1.51 1.54 -3.22
C LEU A 77 -2.22 1.42 -4.58
N ALA A 78 -1.61 1.96 -5.63
CA ALA A 78 -2.14 1.88 -6.99
C ALA A 78 -2.35 0.41 -7.42
N ALA A 79 -1.34 -0.44 -7.19
CA ALA A 79 -1.41 -1.86 -7.51
C ALA A 79 -2.45 -2.63 -6.69
N CYS A 80 -2.58 -2.33 -5.39
CA CYS A 80 -3.54 -3.00 -4.50
C CYS A 80 -5.01 -2.71 -4.83
N ILE A 81 -5.28 -1.70 -5.65
CA ILE A 81 -6.63 -1.30 -6.07
C ILE A 81 -6.86 -1.62 -7.55
N ALA A 82 -5.95 -1.21 -8.43
CA ALA A 82 -6.16 -1.31 -9.87
C ALA A 82 -6.08 -2.76 -10.40
N ILE A 83 -5.10 -3.56 -9.93
CA ILE A 83 -4.92 -4.95 -10.39
C ILE A 83 -6.18 -5.79 -10.12
N PRO A 84 -6.72 -5.85 -8.89
CA PRO A 84 -7.88 -6.71 -8.64
C PRO A 84 -9.16 -6.26 -9.34
N ILE A 85 -9.37 -4.95 -9.50
CA ILE A 85 -10.49 -4.41 -10.28
C ILE A 85 -10.34 -4.82 -11.75
N ALA A 86 -9.16 -4.62 -12.33
CA ALA A 86 -8.90 -4.94 -13.72
C ALA A 86 -9.00 -6.44 -14.04
N VAL A 87 -8.51 -7.31 -13.14
CA VAL A 87 -8.64 -8.77 -13.31
C VAL A 87 -10.10 -9.22 -13.25
N LYS A 88 -10.91 -8.65 -12.34
CA LYS A 88 -12.34 -8.99 -12.23
C LYS A 88 -13.16 -8.48 -13.40
N ALA A 89 -12.90 -7.26 -13.84
CA ALA A 89 -13.60 -6.63 -14.96
C ALA A 89 -13.06 -7.05 -16.34
N ASN A 90 -12.08 -7.98 -16.41
CA ASN A 90 -11.38 -8.38 -17.64
C ASN A 90 -10.92 -7.16 -18.47
N MET A 91 -10.40 -6.14 -17.80
CA MET A 91 -9.92 -4.93 -18.46
C MET A 91 -8.64 -5.18 -19.24
N ASP A 92 -8.46 -4.40 -20.30
CA ASP A 92 -7.17 -4.29 -20.97
C ASP A 92 -6.10 -3.75 -20.00
N PRO A 93 -4.86 -4.28 -20.04
CA PRO A 93 -3.77 -3.81 -19.17
C PRO A 93 -3.50 -2.31 -19.25
N ASN A 94 -3.67 -1.68 -20.41
CA ASN A 94 -3.44 -0.24 -20.56
C ASN A 94 -4.51 0.57 -19.81
N LEU A 95 -5.75 0.10 -19.82
CA LEU A 95 -6.85 0.71 -19.07
C LEU A 95 -6.63 0.58 -17.56
N ALA A 96 -6.16 -0.59 -17.12
CA ALA A 96 -5.80 -0.83 -15.73
C ALA A 96 -4.70 0.11 -15.22
N ILE A 97 -3.67 0.34 -16.04
CA ILE A 97 -2.59 1.29 -15.75
C ILE A 97 -3.15 2.72 -15.66
N ALA A 98 -4.00 3.13 -16.59
CA ALA A 98 -4.61 4.45 -16.57
C ALA A 98 -5.45 4.67 -15.29
N LEU A 99 -6.21 3.65 -14.87
CA LEU A 99 -6.97 3.64 -13.61
C LEU A 99 -6.05 3.72 -12.38
N ALA A 100 -4.85 3.15 -12.44
CA ALA A 100 -3.92 3.11 -11.31
C ALA A 100 -3.31 4.48 -10.96
N ILE A 101 -3.14 5.36 -11.94
CA ILE A 101 -2.52 6.69 -11.77
C ILE A 101 -3.20 7.53 -10.67
N PRO A 102 -4.52 7.80 -10.70
CA PRO A 102 -5.18 8.59 -9.67
C PRO A 102 -5.08 7.96 -8.28
N PHE A 103 -5.16 6.64 -8.18
CA PHE A 103 -4.97 5.95 -6.90
C PHE A 103 -3.55 6.10 -6.37
N GLY A 104 -2.52 6.04 -7.23
CA GLY A 104 -1.15 6.30 -6.83
C GLY A 104 -0.95 7.69 -6.23
N VAL A 105 -1.63 8.71 -6.77
CA VAL A 105 -1.61 10.08 -6.22
C VAL A 105 -2.27 10.15 -4.84
N ILE A 106 -3.43 9.50 -4.66
CA ILE A 106 -4.10 9.39 -3.35
C ILE A 106 -3.16 8.76 -2.31
N GLY A 107 -2.40 7.74 -2.69
CA GLY A 107 -1.44 7.10 -1.79
C GLY A 107 -0.32 8.04 -1.32
N VAL A 108 0.11 8.99 -2.14
CA VAL A 108 1.06 10.03 -1.71
C VAL A 108 0.44 10.93 -0.67
N PHE A 109 -0.80 11.40 -0.88
CA PHE A 109 -1.51 12.21 0.12
C PHE A 109 -1.66 11.48 1.46
N LEU A 110 -1.99 10.19 1.44
CA LEU A 110 -2.07 9.37 2.65
C LEU A 110 -0.70 9.19 3.32
N ASP A 111 0.38 9.03 2.56
CA ASP A 111 1.72 8.96 3.13
C ASP A 111 2.12 10.28 3.79
N GLN A 112 1.79 11.41 3.18
CA GLN A 112 2.06 12.73 3.74
C GLN A 112 1.27 12.96 5.03
N LEU A 113 -0.04 12.69 5.02
CA LEU A 113 -0.88 12.79 6.22
C LEU A 113 -0.31 11.93 7.35
N ARG A 114 0.11 10.70 7.04
CA ARG A 114 0.76 9.80 8.01
C ARG A 114 2.07 10.39 8.52
N ARG A 115 2.95 10.94 7.68
CA ARG A 115 4.19 11.59 8.12
C ARG A 115 3.93 12.78 9.05
N THR A 116 2.94 13.60 8.73
CA THR A 116 2.53 14.73 9.59
C THR A 116 2.05 14.26 10.96
N LEU A 117 1.18 13.25 11.00
CA LEU A 117 0.67 12.69 12.25
C LEU A 117 1.78 12.00 13.07
N ASN A 118 2.73 11.34 12.38
CA ASN A 118 3.86 10.68 13.04
C ASN A 118 4.78 11.64 13.80
N ALA A 119 4.83 12.92 13.42
CA ALA A 119 5.65 13.93 14.11
C ALA A 119 5.26 14.06 15.59
N ALA A 120 3.98 13.84 15.93
CA ALA A 120 3.52 13.86 17.32
C ALA A 120 4.23 12.79 18.18
N TRP A 121 4.44 11.58 17.66
CA TRP A 121 5.13 10.54 18.43
C TRP A 121 6.64 10.69 18.44
N VAL A 122 7.22 11.43 17.50
CA VAL A 122 8.64 11.82 17.57
C VAL A 122 8.84 12.72 18.79
N HIS A 123 8.01 13.75 18.98
CA HIS A 123 8.06 14.59 20.17
C HIS A 123 7.79 13.82 21.48
N MET A 124 6.96 12.78 21.45
CA MET A 124 6.79 11.88 22.60
C MET A 124 8.04 11.02 22.86
N ALA A 125 8.69 10.54 21.80
CA ALA A 125 9.92 9.77 21.92
C ALA A 125 11.06 10.61 22.52
N ASP A 126 11.16 11.89 22.16
CA ASP A 126 12.13 12.82 22.73
C ASP A 126 11.97 12.94 24.25
N LYS A 127 10.73 13.10 24.75
CA LYS A 127 10.43 13.12 26.20
C LYS A 127 10.78 11.80 26.89
N HIS A 128 10.54 10.66 26.22
CA HIS A 128 10.92 9.36 26.77
C HIS A 128 12.43 9.12 26.77
N ALA A 129 13.17 9.76 25.86
CA ALA A 129 14.62 9.72 25.82
C ALA A 129 15.26 10.42 27.04
N GLU A 130 14.67 11.51 27.54
CA GLU A 130 15.13 12.18 28.78
C GLU A 130 15.12 11.23 29.99
N THR A 131 14.15 10.31 30.03
CA THR A 131 14.01 9.30 31.09
C THR A 131 14.72 7.96 30.77
N ALA A 132 15.48 7.88 29.68
CA ALA A 132 16.13 6.67 29.17
C ALA A 132 15.18 5.45 29.03
N ASN A 133 13.89 5.67 28.80
CA ASN A 133 12.91 4.59 28.72
C ASN A 133 12.86 3.99 27.31
N ILE A 134 13.79 3.05 27.05
CA ILE A 134 13.94 2.36 25.76
C ILE A 134 12.64 1.68 25.30
N SER A 135 11.86 1.12 26.24
CA SER A 135 10.60 0.43 25.93
C SER A 135 9.55 1.40 25.37
N ALA A 136 9.46 2.60 25.94
CA ALA A 136 8.53 3.63 25.47
C ALA A 136 8.96 4.21 24.11
N ILE A 137 10.27 4.40 23.90
CA ILE A 137 10.82 4.86 22.62
C ILE A 137 10.51 3.85 21.51
N MET A 138 10.70 2.55 21.76
CA MET A 138 10.37 1.50 20.78
C MET A 138 8.89 1.46 20.42
N ARG A 139 7.99 1.73 21.37
CA ARG A 139 6.54 1.84 21.09
C ARG A 139 6.24 3.05 20.21
N CYS A 140 6.90 4.18 20.43
CA CYS A 140 6.76 5.38 19.60
C CYS A 140 7.35 5.19 18.19
N ALA A 141 8.42 4.42 18.07
CA ALA A 141 9.09 4.15 16.80
C ALA A 141 8.34 3.12 15.92
N PHE A 142 7.70 2.12 16.53
CA PHE A 142 7.11 1.00 15.80
C PHE A 142 5.61 0.84 16.03
N LEU A 143 5.17 0.71 17.28
CA LEU A 143 3.78 0.36 17.60
C LEU A 143 2.78 1.45 17.20
N TYR A 144 2.99 2.70 17.62
CA TYR A 144 2.05 3.79 17.29
C TYR A 144 2.01 4.09 15.78
N PRO A 145 3.16 4.16 15.07
CA PRO A 145 3.17 4.30 13.61
C PRO A 145 2.56 3.12 12.85
N ALA A 146 2.67 1.90 13.37
CA ALA A 146 2.04 0.72 12.79
C ALA A 146 0.51 0.78 12.92
N LEU A 147 0.00 1.14 14.11
CA LEU A 147 -1.43 1.24 14.39
C LEU A 147 -2.10 2.37 13.60
N LEU A 148 -1.50 3.56 13.54
CA LEU A 148 -2.04 4.62 12.69
C LEU A 148 -1.98 4.22 11.22
N GLY A 149 -0.90 3.56 10.80
CA GLY A 149 -0.77 3.02 9.46
C GLY A 149 -1.94 2.10 9.10
N LEU A 150 -2.41 1.28 10.05
CA LEU A 150 -3.58 0.41 9.85
C LEU A 150 -4.84 1.26 9.65
N VAL A 151 -5.13 2.16 10.58
CA VAL A 151 -6.35 3.00 10.55
C VAL A 151 -6.41 3.89 9.31
N LEU A 152 -5.27 4.37 8.82
CA LEU A 152 -5.23 5.33 7.72
C LEU A 152 -5.22 4.64 6.35
N ARG A 153 -4.59 3.47 6.24
CA ARG A 153 -4.40 2.76 4.95
C ARG A 153 -5.44 1.67 4.70
N PHE A 154 -5.85 0.95 5.74
CA PHE A 154 -6.80 -0.16 5.60
C PHE A 154 -8.14 0.29 5.03
N PRO A 155 -8.81 1.36 5.54
CA PRO A 155 -10.13 1.74 5.06
C PRO A 155 -10.13 2.17 3.60
N VAL A 156 -9.04 2.80 3.13
CA VAL A 156 -8.94 3.27 1.74
C VAL A 156 -8.88 2.09 0.78
N VAL A 157 -7.98 1.13 1.02
CA VAL A 157 -7.84 -0.06 0.17
C VAL A 157 -9.06 -0.97 0.30
N PHE A 158 -9.63 -1.09 1.50
CA PHE A 158 -10.86 -1.84 1.74
C PHE A 158 -12.04 -1.24 0.97
N ALA A 159 -12.30 0.05 1.13
CA ALA A 159 -13.41 0.73 0.44
C ALA A 159 -13.24 0.68 -1.08
N ALA A 160 -12.03 0.92 -1.59
CA ALA A 160 -11.77 0.87 -3.03
C ALA A 160 -12.02 -0.53 -3.61
N ASN A 161 -11.60 -1.59 -2.91
CA ASN A 161 -11.82 -2.96 -3.37
C ASN A 161 -13.25 -3.47 -3.13
N TYR A 162 -13.95 -2.96 -2.10
CA TYR A 162 -15.32 -3.37 -1.79
C TYR A 162 -16.33 -2.68 -2.71
N PHE A 163 -16.24 -1.35 -2.85
CA PHE A 163 -17.15 -0.57 -3.69
C PHE A 163 -16.76 -0.57 -5.16
N GLY A 164 -15.45 -0.57 -5.47
CA GLY A 164 -14.97 -0.57 -6.86
C GLY A 164 -15.37 -1.80 -7.66
N GLN A 165 -15.74 -2.90 -6.99
CA GLN A 165 -16.26 -4.11 -7.64
C GLN A 165 -17.72 -4.00 -8.10
N ASN A 166 -18.49 -3.06 -7.56
CA ASN A 166 -19.90 -2.88 -7.91
C ASN A 166 -20.11 -1.76 -8.94
N VAL A 167 -19.08 -0.95 -9.18
CA VAL A 167 -19.13 0.23 -10.08
C VAL A 167 -18.66 -0.13 -11.49
N VAL A 168 -17.91 -1.22 -11.65
CA VAL A 168 -17.40 -1.74 -12.91
C VAL A 168 -17.98 -3.12 -13.16
#